data_AF-A0A8T9C7T2-F1
#
_entry.id   AF-A0A8T9C7T2-F1
#
_cell.length_a   1.000
_cell.length_b   1.000
_cell.length_c   1.000
_cell.angle_alpha   90.00
_cell.angle_beta   90.00
_cell.angle_gamma   90.00
#
_symmetry.space_group_name_H-M   'P 1'
#
loop_
_entity.id
_entity.type
_entity.pdbx_description
1 polymer ?
#
loop_
_entity_poly.entity_id
_entity_poly.type
_entity_poly.pdbx_seq_one_letter_code
_entity_poly.pdbx_strand_id
1 'polypeptide(L)'
;MVVFILASAAELTEDFAAVENHIRGLEKIVKLRGGVRALNTHNNMQVKVCRADLSYALVSGQRPLLFKEDISWDVFIADRDLVQCNHQPHSSGLHIFLSNSADTRLHNAFRDLHSFSCISNLAYQTTRKLSPEIYNDIMISILYRLTNLSFESDIIQEALRIGLLVVSSTIFMQRLFMDHPYGHLLNLYRNALFNLHNATSIALPVPVSLWMPMLFYVVAPEEAPSMNWLNTWVENIISSAGISSWTQAHEILKTIVWVDFVHDRLGEPAFEAAKLRLGTANKIEALL
;
A
#
# COMPACT_ATOMS: atom_id res chain seq x y z
N MET A 1 -1.54 11.73 -25.47
CA MET A 1 -0.26 11.00 -25.39
C MET A 1 0.92 11.92 -25.20
N VAL A 2 1.10 13.00 -25.98
CA VAL A 2 2.24 13.93 -25.83
C VAL A 2 2.37 14.48 -24.40
N VAL A 3 1.31 15.06 -23.82
CA VAL A 3 1.36 15.65 -22.47
C VAL A 3 1.73 14.64 -21.38
N PHE A 4 1.25 13.39 -21.50
CA PHE A 4 1.62 12.30 -20.58
C PHE A 4 3.12 11.99 -20.67
N ILE A 5 3.67 11.89 -21.88
CA ILE A 5 5.10 11.61 -22.09
C ILE A 5 5.95 12.75 -21.53
N LEU A 6 5.53 14.00 -21.71
CA LEU A 6 6.21 15.16 -21.14
C LEU A 6 6.19 15.17 -19.61
N ALA A 7 5.05 14.82 -18.99
CA ALA A 7 4.97 14.67 -17.55
C ALA A 7 5.92 13.57 -17.03
N SER A 8 5.94 12.40 -17.69
CA SER A 8 6.86 11.32 -17.31
C SER A 8 8.33 11.68 -17.52
N ALA A 9 8.65 12.42 -18.60
CA ALA A 9 10.02 12.88 -18.85
C ALA A 9 10.48 13.89 -17.79
N ALA A 10 9.63 14.87 -17.43
CA ALA A 10 9.90 15.83 -16.37
C ALA A 10 10.11 15.14 -15.02
N GLU A 11 9.34 14.09 -14.73
CA GLU A 11 9.47 13.30 -13.52
C GLU A 11 10.79 12.52 -13.46
N LEU A 12 11.26 11.98 -14.59
CA LEU A 12 12.59 11.34 -14.68
C LEU A 12 13.75 12.32 -14.47
N THR A 13 13.54 13.61 -14.78
CA THR A 13 14.52 14.67 -14.53
C THR A 13 14.28 15.41 -13.22
N GLU A 14 13.37 14.92 -12.38
CA GLU A 14 12.99 15.53 -11.09
C GLU A 14 12.50 16.99 -11.19
N ASP A 15 12.03 17.42 -12.37
CA ASP A 15 11.41 18.74 -12.57
C ASP A 15 9.94 18.68 -12.18
N PHE A 16 9.70 18.63 -10.87
CA PHE A 16 8.35 18.49 -10.32
C PHE A 16 7.43 19.68 -10.65
N ALA A 17 7.99 20.86 -10.92
CA ALA A 17 7.22 22.02 -11.39
C ALA A 17 6.69 21.80 -12.81
N ALA A 18 7.52 21.26 -13.72
CA ALA A 18 7.06 20.87 -15.05
C ALA A 18 6.06 19.70 -14.99
N VAL A 19 6.25 18.72 -14.11
CA VAL A 19 5.27 17.64 -13.87
C VAL A 19 3.91 18.25 -13.53
N GLU A 20 3.84 19.15 -12.54
CA GLU A 20 2.59 19.80 -12.13
C GLU A 20 1.93 20.54 -13.31
N ASN A 21 2.70 21.34 -14.04
CA ASN A 21 2.19 22.10 -15.19
C ASN A 21 1.60 21.17 -16.27
N HIS A 22 2.27 20.06 -16.57
CA HIS A 22 1.79 19.07 -17.54
C HIS A 22 0.53 18.36 -17.06
N ILE A 23 0.44 17.99 -15.78
CA ILE A 23 -0.73 17.31 -15.20
C ILE A 23 -1.95 18.23 -15.13
N ARG A 24 -1.77 19.51 -14.77
CA ARG A 24 -2.83 20.53 -14.85
C ARG A 24 -3.29 20.77 -16.29
N GLY A 25 -2.35 20.82 -17.23
CA GLY A 25 -2.67 20.88 -18.66
C GLY A 25 -3.49 19.66 -19.13
N LEU A 26 -3.11 18.47 -18.67
CA LEU A 26 -3.81 17.22 -18.95
C LEU A 26 -5.24 17.24 -18.40
N GLU A 27 -5.43 17.64 -17.15
CA GLU A 27 -6.76 17.81 -16.52
C GLU A 27 -7.66 18.73 -17.37
N LYS A 28 -7.14 19.87 -17.84
CA LYS A 28 -7.89 20.80 -18.69
C LYS A 28 -8.28 20.19 -20.04
N ILE A 29 -7.38 19.44 -20.68
CA ILE A 29 -7.68 18.73 -21.93
C ILE A 29 -8.77 17.67 -21.71
N VAL A 30 -8.69 16.93 -20.62
CA VAL A 30 -9.69 15.90 -20.26
C VAL A 30 -11.06 16.54 -20.05
N LYS A 31 -11.13 17.66 -19.32
CA LYS A 31 -12.38 18.43 -19.16
C LYS A 31 -12.97 18.89 -20.49
N LEU A 32 -12.13 19.45 -21.38
CA LEU A 32 -12.56 19.88 -22.72
C LEU A 32 -13.06 18.72 -23.61
N ARG A 33 -12.62 17.48 -23.33
CA ARG A 33 -13.08 16.27 -24.03
C ARG A 33 -14.35 15.67 -23.42
N GLY A 34 -14.94 16.29 -22.40
CA GLY A 34 -16.13 15.76 -21.72
C GLY A 34 -15.83 14.83 -20.54
N GLY A 35 -14.62 14.92 -19.97
CA GLY A 35 -14.19 14.12 -18.82
C GLY A 35 -13.50 12.81 -19.19
N VAL A 36 -13.07 12.05 -18.17
CA VAL A 36 -12.30 10.81 -18.36
C VAL A 36 -13.10 9.76 -19.14
N ARG A 37 -14.38 9.60 -18.81
CA ARG A 37 -15.27 8.60 -19.46
C ARG A 37 -15.46 8.85 -20.96
N ALA A 38 -15.26 10.08 -21.43
CA ALA A 38 -15.36 10.44 -22.84
C ALA A 38 -14.06 10.17 -23.64
N LEU A 39 -12.97 9.77 -22.98
CA LEU A 39 -11.73 9.41 -23.66
C LEU A 39 -11.83 8.02 -24.29
N ASN A 40 -11.11 7.83 -25.41
CA ASN A 40 -11.08 6.59 -26.17
C ASN A 40 -10.63 5.39 -25.30
N THR A 41 -11.40 4.31 -25.34
CA THR A 41 -11.12 3.04 -24.65
C THR A 41 -10.11 2.17 -25.41
N HIS A 42 -10.07 2.24 -26.75
CA HIS A 42 -9.24 1.36 -27.59
C HIS A 42 -7.72 1.45 -27.36
N ASN A 43 -7.21 2.52 -26.76
CA ASN A 43 -5.78 2.71 -26.49
C ASN A 43 -5.45 2.92 -25.01
N ASN A 44 -6.41 2.56 -24.12
CA ASN A 44 -6.31 2.73 -22.67
C ASN A 44 -5.96 4.16 -22.25
N MET A 45 -6.46 5.18 -22.99
CA MET A 45 -6.16 6.58 -22.67
C MET A 45 -6.64 6.95 -21.27
N GLN A 46 -7.82 6.46 -20.88
CA GLN A 46 -8.40 6.66 -19.55
C GLN A 46 -7.42 6.23 -18.46
N VAL A 47 -6.91 5.01 -18.57
CA VAL A 47 -5.93 4.44 -17.63
C VAL A 47 -4.65 5.25 -17.60
N LYS A 48 -4.09 5.61 -18.76
CA LYS A 48 -2.84 6.39 -18.83
C LYS A 48 -2.98 7.76 -18.16
N VAL A 49 -4.08 8.44 -18.41
CA VAL A 49 -4.40 9.73 -17.80
C VAL A 49 -4.55 9.58 -16.29
N CYS A 50 -5.28 8.56 -15.83
CA CYS A 50 -5.45 8.30 -14.40
C CYS A 50 -4.14 7.96 -13.71
N ARG A 51 -3.29 7.14 -14.32
CA ARG A 51 -1.98 6.78 -13.76
C ARG A 51 -1.06 8.00 -13.63
N ALA A 52 -1.09 8.91 -14.61
CA ALA A 52 -0.32 10.16 -14.53
C ALA A 52 -0.78 11.04 -13.35
N ASP A 53 -2.09 11.23 -13.22
CA ASP A 53 -2.68 12.02 -12.14
C ASP A 53 -2.40 11.42 -10.75
N LEU A 54 -2.60 10.11 -10.61
CA LEU A 54 -2.30 9.38 -9.38
C LEU A 54 -0.81 9.41 -9.05
N SER A 55 0.08 9.25 -10.04
CA SER A 55 1.52 9.34 -9.79
C SER A 55 1.92 10.71 -9.29
N TYR A 56 1.39 11.77 -9.92
CA TYR A 56 1.61 13.13 -9.45
C TYR A 56 1.17 13.31 -8.00
N ALA A 57 0.00 12.79 -7.62
CA ALA A 57 -0.47 12.83 -6.25
C ALA A 57 0.49 12.12 -5.27
N LEU A 58 0.97 10.92 -5.60
CA LEU A 58 1.89 10.15 -4.75
C LEU A 58 3.27 10.82 -4.60
N VAL A 59 3.76 11.47 -5.67
CA VAL A 59 5.06 12.16 -5.68
C VAL A 59 4.99 13.49 -4.94
N SER A 60 3.95 14.28 -5.17
CA SER A 60 3.84 15.65 -4.66
C SER A 60 3.15 15.77 -3.30
N GLY A 61 2.44 14.72 -2.86
CA GLY A 61 1.58 14.77 -1.68
C GLY A 61 0.26 15.51 -1.90
N GLN A 62 0.02 16.02 -3.11
CA GLN A 62 -1.23 16.71 -3.45
C GLN A 62 -2.35 15.71 -3.73
N ARG A 63 -3.60 16.17 -3.63
CA ARG A 63 -4.74 15.37 -4.08
C ARG A 63 -4.74 15.24 -5.61
N PRO A 64 -5.21 14.10 -6.16
CA PRO A 64 -5.40 13.95 -7.60
C PRO A 64 -6.31 15.05 -8.17
N LEU A 65 -6.06 15.45 -9.41
CA LEU A 65 -6.84 16.49 -10.09
C LEU A 65 -8.15 15.93 -10.67
N LEU A 66 -8.17 14.64 -11.01
CA LEU A 66 -9.32 13.94 -11.57
C LEU A 66 -10.14 13.25 -10.47
N PHE A 67 -11.41 12.96 -10.79
CA PHE A 67 -12.34 12.25 -9.91
C PHE A 67 -12.43 12.80 -8.47
N LYS A 68 -12.58 14.13 -8.32
CA LYS A 68 -12.72 14.76 -6.99
C LYS A 68 -14.10 14.54 -6.36
N GLU A 69 -15.15 14.57 -7.17
CA GLU A 69 -16.54 14.57 -6.69
C GLU A 69 -17.27 13.25 -6.99
N ASP A 70 -16.87 12.53 -8.04
CA ASP A 70 -17.52 11.31 -8.52
C ASP A 70 -16.88 10.01 -8.00
N ILE A 71 -16.48 9.98 -6.72
CA ILE A 71 -15.91 8.78 -6.08
C ILE A 71 -17.04 7.93 -5.52
N SER A 72 -17.22 6.72 -6.05
CA SER A 72 -17.99 5.68 -5.36
C SER A 72 -17.14 5.12 -4.22
N TRP A 73 -17.73 5.04 -3.03
CA TRP A 73 -17.11 4.48 -1.82
C TRP A 73 -17.57 3.05 -1.54
N ASP A 74 -18.45 2.52 -2.38
CA ASP A 74 -18.91 1.15 -2.30
C ASP A 74 -17.77 0.18 -2.63
N VAL A 75 -17.96 -1.06 -2.23
CA VAL A 75 -17.04 -2.15 -2.49
C VAL A 75 -17.02 -2.43 -4.00
N PHE A 76 -15.83 -2.49 -4.60
CA PHE A 76 -15.68 -2.65 -6.04
C PHE A 76 -15.59 -4.12 -6.46
N ILE A 77 -14.82 -4.93 -5.73
CA ILE A 77 -14.58 -6.36 -6.02
C ILE A 77 -14.83 -7.29 -4.84
N ALA A 78 -14.72 -6.84 -3.59
CA ALA A 78 -14.75 -7.77 -2.45
C ALA A 78 -16.10 -8.47 -2.25
N ASP A 79 -17.21 -7.87 -2.69
CA ASP A 79 -18.56 -8.45 -2.62
C ASP A 79 -18.93 -9.30 -3.85
N ARG A 80 -17.98 -9.56 -4.76
CA ARG A 80 -18.24 -10.33 -5.98
C ARG A 80 -17.97 -11.83 -5.81
N ASP A 81 -17.65 -12.28 -4.60
CA ASP A 81 -17.32 -13.68 -4.27
C ASP A 81 -16.29 -14.33 -5.20
N LEU A 82 -15.36 -13.53 -5.75
CA LEU A 82 -14.38 -14.02 -6.74
C LEU A 82 -13.35 -14.95 -6.11
N VAL A 83 -12.98 -14.70 -4.84
CA VAL A 83 -12.06 -15.52 -4.04
C VAL A 83 -12.49 -15.45 -2.57
N GLN A 84 -12.54 -16.60 -1.91
CA GLN A 84 -12.68 -16.70 -0.46
C GLN A 84 -11.33 -17.09 0.15
N CYS A 85 -10.62 -16.10 0.69
CA CYS A 85 -9.42 -16.36 1.48
C CYS A 85 -9.81 -16.61 2.94
N ASN A 86 -9.55 -17.83 3.43
CA ASN A 86 -9.72 -18.14 4.84
C ASN A 86 -8.38 -17.94 5.57
N HIS A 87 -8.26 -16.84 6.31
CA HIS A 87 -7.09 -16.55 7.14
C HIS A 87 -7.37 -16.75 8.64
N GLN A 88 -8.23 -17.71 9.00
CA GLN A 88 -8.45 -18.08 10.40
C GLN A 88 -7.27 -18.88 10.94
N PRO A 89 -6.86 -18.69 12.22
CA PRO A 89 -7.49 -17.83 13.23
C PRO A 89 -7.05 -16.35 13.20
N HIS A 90 -6.02 -16.00 12.42
CA HIS A 90 -5.32 -14.70 12.50
C HIS A 90 -6.18 -13.48 12.11
N SER A 91 -7.26 -13.68 11.37
CA SER A 91 -8.17 -12.62 10.91
C SER A 91 -9.24 -12.20 11.93
N SER A 92 -9.50 -12.98 12.99
CA SER A 92 -10.62 -12.69 13.91
C SER A 92 -10.46 -11.36 14.66
N GLY A 93 -9.28 -11.09 15.23
CA GLY A 93 -9.00 -9.82 15.93
C GLY A 93 -8.97 -8.63 14.98
N LEU A 94 -8.49 -8.83 13.75
CA LEU A 94 -8.46 -7.81 12.71
C LEU A 94 -9.88 -7.40 12.28
N HIS A 95 -10.78 -8.38 12.07
CA HIS A 95 -12.17 -8.11 11.71
C HIS A 95 -12.86 -7.25 12.76
N ILE A 96 -12.77 -7.63 14.04
CA ILE A 96 -13.36 -6.86 15.16
C ILE A 96 -12.81 -5.44 15.20
N PHE A 97 -11.50 -5.28 15.06
CA PHE A 97 -10.86 -3.97 15.05
C PHE A 97 -11.33 -3.08 13.90
N LEU A 98 -11.37 -3.62 12.68
CA LEU A 98 -11.81 -2.85 11.50
C LEU A 98 -13.30 -2.53 11.57
N SER A 99 -14.16 -3.45 12.01
CA SER A 99 -15.61 -3.21 12.12
C SER A 99 -15.96 -2.17 13.18
N ASN A 100 -15.18 -2.07 14.27
CA ASN A 100 -15.48 -1.17 15.37
C ASN A 100 -14.81 0.21 15.24
N SER A 101 -13.67 0.29 14.55
CA SER A 101 -12.79 1.47 14.62
C SER A 101 -12.49 2.11 13.27
N ALA A 102 -12.72 1.45 12.14
CA ALA A 102 -12.38 2.01 10.84
C ALA A 102 -13.56 2.77 10.20
N ASP A 103 -13.29 3.93 9.62
CA ASP A 103 -14.20 4.62 8.70
C ASP A 103 -14.60 3.66 7.58
N THR A 104 -15.90 3.59 7.29
CA THR A 104 -16.47 2.65 6.32
C THR A 104 -15.83 2.78 4.94
N ARG A 105 -15.42 3.98 4.54
CA ARG A 105 -14.76 4.23 3.24
C ARG A 105 -13.37 3.62 3.20
N LEU A 106 -12.60 3.78 4.28
CA LEU A 106 -11.29 3.16 4.42
C LEU A 106 -11.42 1.64 4.48
N HIS A 107 -12.41 1.14 5.23
CA HIS A 107 -12.72 -0.28 5.33
C HIS A 107 -13.04 -0.90 3.96
N ASN A 108 -13.88 -0.25 3.14
CA ASN A 108 -14.22 -0.74 1.81
C ASN A 108 -13.00 -0.75 0.86
N ALA A 109 -12.17 0.29 0.90
CA ALA A 109 -10.93 0.32 0.11
C ALA A 109 -9.95 -0.79 0.55
N PHE A 110 -9.83 -1.04 1.85
CA PHE A 110 -9.08 -2.16 2.41
C PHE A 110 -9.60 -3.51 1.89
N ARG A 111 -10.92 -3.75 1.98
CA ARG A 111 -11.53 -5.01 1.54
C ARG A 111 -11.26 -5.29 0.07
N ASP A 112 -11.34 -4.28 -0.78
CA ASP A 112 -11.02 -4.43 -2.20
C ASP A 112 -9.53 -4.74 -2.42
N LEU A 113 -8.63 -4.06 -1.71
CA LEU A 113 -7.19 -4.31 -1.84
C LEU A 113 -6.76 -5.68 -1.31
N HIS A 114 -7.35 -6.12 -0.18
CA HIS A 114 -7.17 -7.47 0.35
C HIS A 114 -7.67 -8.52 -0.65
N SER A 115 -8.88 -8.34 -1.20
CA SER A 115 -9.44 -9.23 -2.23
C SER A 115 -8.54 -9.29 -3.47
N PHE A 116 -8.01 -8.15 -3.91
CA PHE A 116 -7.05 -8.10 -5.01
C PHE A 116 -5.78 -8.89 -4.70
N SER A 117 -5.22 -8.77 -3.49
CA SER A 117 -4.03 -9.52 -3.10
C SER A 117 -4.26 -11.04 -3.12
N CYS A 118 -5.43 -11.46 -2.62
CA CYS A 118 -5.90 -12.84 -2.68
C CYS A 118 -6.03 -13.38 -4.12
N ILE A 119 -6.70 -12.63 -4.99
CA ILE A 119 -6.82 -12.98 -6.41
C ILE A 119 -5.46 -13.06 -7.07
N SER A 120 -4.54 -12.14 -6.76
CA SER A 120 -3.20 -12.09 -7.33
C SER A 120 -2.37 -13.31 -6.93
N ASN A 121 -2.40 -13.70 -5.66
CA ASN A 121 -1.70 -14.89 -5.17
C ASN A 121 -2.27 -16.17 -5.80
N LEU A 122 -3.61 -16.30 -5.86
CA LEU A 122 -4.25 -17.45 -6.50
C LEU A 122 -3.94 -17.52 -8.00
N ALA A 123 -3.98 -16.39 -8.70
CA ALA A 123 -3.63 -16.32 -10.11
C ALA A 123 -2.18 -16.75 -10.35
N TYR A 124 -1.25 -16.27 -9.52
CA TYR A 124 0.16 -16.66 -9.59
C TYR A 124 0.35 -18.17 -9.37
N GLN A 125 -0.25 -18.73 -8.31
CA GLN A 125 -0.18 -20.17 -8.01
C GLN A 125 -0.79 -21.05 -9.11
N THR A 126 -1.85 -20.57 -9.76
CA THR A 126 -2.52 -21.30 -10.84
C THR A 126 -1.97 -20.96 -12.23
N THR A 127 -0.89 -20.19 -12.31
CA THR A 127 -0.29 -19.68 -13.57
C THR A 127 -1.28 -18.92 -14.47
N ARG A 128 -2.33 -18.36 -13.88
CA ARG A 128 -3.32 -17.51 -14.54
C ARG A 128 -2.92 -16.04 -14.44
N LYS A 129 -3.55 -15.20 -15.25
CA LYS A 129 -3.35 -13.75 -15.25
C LYS A 129 -4.70 -13.05 -15.19
N LEU A 130 -4.77 -11.98 -14.40
CA LEU A 130 -5.85 -10.99 -14.49
C LEU A 130 -5.78 -10.30 -15.85
N SER A 131 -6.95 -9.96 -16.42
CA SER A 131 -6.94 -9.14 -17.63
C SER A 131 -6.42 -7.74 -17.31
N PRO A 132 -5.69 -7.09 -18.23
CA PRO A 132 -5.20 -5.73 -18.02
C PRO A 132 -6.32 -4.73 -17.68
N GLU A 133 -7.51 -4.92 -18.26
CA GLU A 133 -8.67 -4.05 -18.05
C GLU A 133 -9.15 -4.12 -16.60
N ILE A 134 -9.37 -5.35 -16.09
CA ILE A 134 -9.81 -5.57 -14.70
C ILE A 134 -8.75 -5.04 -13.72
N TYR A 135 -7.48 -5.31 -13.98
CA TYR A 135 -6.38 -4.80 -13.16
C TYR A 135 -6.39 -3.26 -13.09
N ASN A 136 -6.57 -2.59 -14.23
CA ASN A 136 -6.59 -1.14 -14.31
C ASN A 136 -7.81 -0.53 -13.61
N ASP A 137 -8.99 -1.14 -13.74
CA ASP A 137 -10.20 -0.67 -13.06
C ASP A 137 -10.07 -0.78 -11.53
N ILE A 138 -9.52 -1.90 -11.05
CA ILE A 138 -9.25 -2.11 -9.61
C ILE A 138 -8.24 -1.08 -9.10
N MET A 139 -7.13 -0.89 -9.82
CA MET A 139 -6.12 0.11 -9.49
C MET A 139 -6.73 1.52 -9.38
N ILE A 140 -7.48 1.96 -10.40
CA ILE A 140 -8.10 3.28 -10.43
C ILE A 140 -9.05 3.43 -9.23
N SER A 141 -9.93 2.46 -9.01
CA SER A 141 -10.90 2.48 -7.91
C SER A 141 -10.23 2.58 -6.53
N ILE A 142 -9.20 1.77 -6.27
CA ILE A 142 -8.50 1.75 -4.97
C ILE A 142 -7.70 3.03 -4.77
N LEU A 143 -6.87 3.41 -5.74
CA LEU A 143 -5.94 4.53 -5.57
C LEU A 143 -6.66 5.87 -5.48
N TYR A 144 -7.70 6.14 -6.27
CA TYR A 144 -8.45 7.39 -6.14
C TYR A 144 -9.19 7.51 -4.80
N ARG A 145 -9.74 6.40 -4.27
CA ARG A 145 -10.34 6.40 -2.93
C ARG A 145 -9.31 6.69 -1.85
N LEU A 146 -8.20 5.96 -1.83
CA LEU A 146 -7.18 6.11 -0.79
C LEU A 146 -6.47 7.48 -0.82
N THR A 147 -6.23 8.05 -2.01
CA THR A 147 -5.59 9.37 -2.17
C THR A 147 -6.52 10.54 -1.85
N ASN A 148 -7.85 10.36 -1.91
CA ASN A 148 -8.82 11.38 -1.51
C ASN A 148 -9.31 11.24 -0.05
N LEU A 149 -8.95 10.15 0.64
CA LEU A 149 -9.13 10.03 2.08
C LEU A 149 -8.04 10.78 2.85
N SER A 150 -8.39 11.26 4.03
CA SER A 150 -7.47 11.86 4.99
C SER A 150 -8.09 11.81 6.39
N PHE A 151 -7.28 11.49 7.39
CA PHE A 151 -7.69 11.35 8.79
C PHE A 151 -6.78 12.15 9.72
N GLU A 152 -6.73 13.48 9.56
CA GLU A 152 -5.79 14.36 10.29
C GLU A 152 -5.82 14.20 11.82
N SER A 153 -6.97 13.87 12.40
CA SER A 153 -7.14 13.71 13.84
C SER A 153 -7.05 12.26 14.35
N ASP A 154 -6.97 11.27 13.46
CA ASP A 154 -6.95 9.85 13.82
C ASP A 154 -5.67 9.19 13.29
N ILE A 155 -4.69 9.05 14.18
CA ILE A 155 -3.36 8.51 13.88
C ILE A 155 -3.45 7.08 13.32
N ILE A 156 -4.41 6.27 13.80
CA ILE A 156 -4.55 4.87 13.39
C ILE A 156 -5.08 4.79 11.98
N GLN A 157 -6.20 5.48 11.72
CA GLN A 157 -6.82 5.45 10.41
C GLN A 157 -5.93 6.09 9.35
N GLU A 158 -5.22 7.16 9.70
CA GLU A 158 -4.28 7.79 8.79
C GLU A 158 -3.09 6.87 8.49
N ALA A 159 -2.53 6.21 9.50
CA ALA A 159 -1.44 5.25 9.28
C ALA A 159 -1.89 4.04 8.45
N LEU A 160 -3.10 3.51 8.68
CA LEU A 160 -3.71 2.47 7.85
C LEU A 160 -3.88 2.93 6.41
N ARG A 161 -4.45 4.11 6.19
CA ARG A 161 -4.62 4.71 4.86
C ARG A 161 -3.28 4.86 4.13
N ILE A 162 -2.26 5.40 4.80
CA ILE A 162 -0.92 5.57 4.22
C ILE A 162 -0.28 4.22 3.93
N GLY A 163 -0.35 3.24 4.84
CA GLY A 163 0.14 1.89 4.60
C GLY A 163 -0.52 1.24 3.39
N LEU A 164 -1.84 1.38 3.23
CA LEU A 164 -2.59 0.88 2.07
C LEU A 164 -2.16 1.59 0.77
N LEU A 165 -1.84 2.88 0.81
CA LEU A 165 -1.25 3.59 -0.33
C LEU A 165 0.15 3.06 -0.68
N VAL A 166 0.99 2.82 0.33
CA VAL A 166 2.34 2.29 0.16
C VAL A 166 2.30 0.91 -0.51
N VAL A 167 1.53 -0.03 0.01
CA VAL A 167 1.39 -1.36 -0.63
C VAL A 167 0.71 -1.27 -1.99
N SER A 168 -0.22 -0.34 -2.19
CA SER A 168 -0.79 -0.11 -3.52
C SER A 168 0.26 0.40 -4.50
N SER A 169 1.23 1.19 -4.05
CA SER A 169 2.32 1.67 -4.90
C SER A 169 3.25 0.53 -5.35
N THR A 170 3.53 -0.44 -4.47
CA THR A 170 4.35 -1.63 -4.79
C THR A 170 3.64 -2.57 -5.76
N ILE A 171 2.31 -2.57 -5.80
CA ILE A 171 1.51 -3.44 -6.67
C ILE A 171 1.19 -2.77 -8.00
N PHE A 172 0.73 -1.51 -7.97
CA PHE A 172 0.13 -0.84 -9.11
C PHE A 172 1.04 0.16 -9.81
N MET A 173 1.99 0.74 -9.06
CA MET A 173 2.74 1.92 -9.48
C MET A 173 4.25 1.69 -9.54
N GLN A 174 4.68 0.43 -9.73
CA GLN A 174 6.10 0.07 -9.84
C GLN A 174 6.81 0.85 -10.95
N ARG A 175 8.01 1.35 -10.63
CA ARG A 175 8.91 2.03 -11.58
C ARG A 175 10.27 1.34 -11.57
N LEU A 176 10.66 0.78 -12.71
CA LEU A 176 11.88 -0.01 -12.82
C LEU A 176 13.17 0.83 -12.95
N PHE A 177 13.04 2.14 -13.19
CA PHE A 177 14.16 3.03 -13.54
C PHE A 177 14.31 4.24 -12.62
N MET A 178 13.74 4.16 -11.41
CA MET A 178 13.87 5.22 -10.40
C MET A 178 14.19 4.57 -9.06
N ASP A 179 15.20 5.09 -8.38
CA ASP A 179 15.63 4.53 -7.09
C ASP A 179 14.60 4.82 -5.99
N HIS A 180 14.03 6.04 -5.97
CA HIS A 180 13.08 6.48 -4.95
C HIS A 180 11.87 7.20 -5.56
N PRO A 181 11.04 6.52 -6.38
CA PRO A 181 9.99 7.18 -7.15
C PRO A 181 8.92 7.87 -6.30
N TYR A 182 8.75 7.48 -5.04
CA TYR A 182 7.72 8.02 -4.15
C TYR A 182 8.30 8.43 -2.78
N GLY A 183 9.41 9.17 -2.79
CA GLY A 183 10.09 9.62 -1.55
C GLY A 183 9.17 10.37 -0.58
N HIS A 184 8.22 11.18 -1.09
CA HIS A 184 7.21 11.83 -0.25
C HIS A 184 6.31 10.82 0.49
N LEU A 185 5.74 9.84 -0.23
CA LEU A 185 4.92 8.79 0.35
C LEU A 185 5.70 7.96 1.38
N LEU A 186 6.97 7.65 1.09
CA LEU A 186 7.82 6.92 2.04
C LEU A 186 8.07 7.72 3.32
N ASN A 187 8.30 9.03 3.21
CA ASN A 187 8.45 9.91 4.37
C ASN A 187 7.16 9.99 5.20
N LEU A 188 6.00 10.09 4.55
CA LEU A 188 4.70 10.02 5.24
C LEU A 188 4.55 8.69 5.98
N TYR A 189 4.93 7.59 5.36
CA TYR A 189 4.83 6.27 5.98
C TYR A 189 5.77 6.11 7.17
N ARG A 190 7.02 6.55 7.05
CA ARG A 190 7.99 6.57 8.15
C ARG A 190 7.44 7.35 9.35
N ASN A 191 6.89 8.54 9.12
CA ASN A 191 6.32 9.37 10.16
C ASN A 191 5.08 8.73 10.79
N ALA A 192 4.21 8.12 9.99
CA ALA A 192 3.04 7.41 10.48
C ALA A 192 3.43 6.23 11.39
N LEU A 193 4.43 5.44 10.98
CA LEU A 193 4.97 4.35 11.80
C LEU A 193 5.58 4.87 13.10
N PHE A 194 6.40 5.92 13.04
CA PHE A 194 7.00 6.51 14.22
C PHE A 194 5.93 7.02 15.21
N ASN A 195 4.88 7.67 14.71
CA ASN A 195 3.77 8.15 15.54
C ASN A 195 2.99 6.99 16.16
N LEU A 196 2.72 5.91 15.41
CA LEU A 196 2.09 4.70 15.92
C LEU A 196 2.93 4.04 17.01
N HIS A 197 4.25 3.91 16.79
CA HIS A 197 5.17 3.28 17.74
C HIS A 197 5.17 4.02 19.10
N ASN A 198 5.08 5.35 19.08
CA ASN A 198 5.09 6.18 20.28
C ASN A 198 3.70 6.35 20.92
N ALA A 199 2.63 5.90 20.26
CA ALA A 199 1.27 6.00 20.79
C ALA A 199 1.02 4.89 21.84
N THR A 200 1.39 5.16 23.09
CA THR A 200 1.39 4.19 24.20
C THR A 200 0.01 3.69 24.64
N SER A 201 -1.09 4.32 24.20
CA SER A 201 -2.46 3.98 24.62
C SER A 201 -3.19 3.00 23.68
N ILE A 202 -2.59 2.61 22.55
CA ILE A 202 -3.30 1.96 21.45
C ILE A 202 -2.84 0.52 21.27
N ALA A 203 -3.72 -0.44 21.58
CA ALA A 203 -3.50 -1.85 21.30
C ALA A 203 -3.90 -2.18 19.85
N LEU A 204 -2.90 -2.29 18.96
CA LEU A 204 -3.11 -2.73 17.58
C LEU A 204 -3.18 -4.27 17.49
N PRO A 205 -4.06 -4.83 16.65
CA PRO A 205 -4.06 -6.27 16.38
C PRO A 205 -2.72 -6.74 15.81
N VAL A 206 -2.29 -7.95 16.18
CA VAL A 206 -1.03 -8.57 15.71
C VAL A 206 -0.84 -8.45 14.19
N PRO A 207 -1.87 -8.71 13.34
CA PRO A 207 -1.72 -8.50 11.90
C PRO A 207 -1.29 -7.09 11.48
N VAL A 208 -1.89 -6.05 12.07
CA VAL A 208 -1.56 -4.66 11.76
C VAL A 208 -0.15 -4.34 12.28
N SER A 209 0.13 -4.73 13.51
CA SER A 209 1.42 -4.49 14.19
C SER A 209 2.60 -5.17 13.52
N LEU A 210 2.39 -6.31 12.85
CA LEU A 210 3.42 -6.98 12.06
C LEU A 210 3.50 -6.41 10.65
N TRP A 211 2.37 -6.23 9.99
CA TRP A 211 2.31 -5.81 8.59
C TRP A 211 2.93 -4.44 8.34
N MET A 212 2.66 -3.48 9.22
CA MET A 212 3.16 -2.13 9.14
C MET A 212 4.70 -2.05 9.02
N PRO A 213 5.47 -2.50 10.01
CA PRO A 213 6.92 -2.45 9.92
C PRO A 213 7.49 -3.37 8.83
N MET A 214 6.89 -4.55 8.60
CA MET A 214 7.36 -5.45 7.53
C MET A 214 7.23 -4.84 6.14
N LEU A 215 6.15 -4.10 5.87
CA LEU A 215 6.01 -3.35 4.62
C LEU A 215 7.11 -2.28 4.48
N PHE A 216 7.54 -1.64 5.58
CA PHE A 216 8.64 -0.68 5.54
C PHE A 216 9.97 -1.31 5.10
N TYR A 217 10.30 -2.52 5.59
CA TYR A 217 11.47 -3.26 5.11
C TYR A 217 11.39 -3.59 3.61
N VAL A 218 10.19 -3.80 3.07
CA VAL A 218 10.00 -4.07 1.64
C VAL A 218 10.20 -2.80 0.81
N VAL A 219 9.71 -1.65 1.26
CA VAL A 219 9.77 -0.40 0.47
C VAL A 219 11.02 0.44 0.71
N ALA A 220 11.74 0.21 1.81
CA ALA A 220 12.97 0.91 2.15
C ALA A 220 14.03 -0.05 2.73
N PRO A 221 14.46 -1.08 1.96
CA PRO A 221 15.33 -2.15 2.45
C PRO A 221 16.71 -1.68 2.91
N GLU A 222 17.21 -0.56 2.37
CA GLU A 222 18.51 0.01 2.75
C GLU A 222 18.43 0.82 4.05
N GLU A 223 17.29 1.47 4.29
CA GLU A 223 17.09 2.35 5.44
C GLU A 223 16.64 1.58 6.69
N ALA A 224 15.69 0.66 6.53
CA ALA A 224 15.03 -0.05 7.61
C ALA A 224 15.98 -0.73 8.61
N PRO A 225 17.08 -1.41 8.19
CA PRO A 225 18.00 -2.06 9.12
C PRO A 225 18.68 -1.11 10.11
N SER A 226 18.85 0.17 9.75
CA SER A 226 19.47 1.19 10.60
C SER A 226 18.53 1.77 11.67
N MET A 227 17.23 1.47 11.58
CA MET A 227 16.21 2.01 12.48
C MET A 227 15.99 1.13 13.71
N ASN A 228 16.68 1.43 14.82
CA ASN A 228 16.59 0.66 16.06
C ASN A 228 15.15 0.53 16.60
N TRP A 229 14.33 1.58 16.54
CA TRP A 229 12.95 1.55 17.01
C TRP A 229 12.08 0.60 16.16
N LEU A 230 12.32 0.52 14.86
CA LEU A 230 11.61 -0.37 13.94
C LEU A 230 12.01 -1.83 14.17
N ASN A 231 13.32 -2.09 14.32
CA ASN A 231 13.86 -3.41 14.68
C ASN A 231 13.21 -3.90 15.99
N THR A 232 13.22 -3.05 17.02
CA THR A 232 12.65 -3.34 18.35
C THR A 232 11.15 -3.61 18.26
N TRP A 233 10.41 -2.86 17.45
CA TRP A 233 8.98 -3.11 17.22
C TRP A 233 8.76 -4.52 16.66
N VAL A 234 9.42 -4.89 15.57
CA VAL A 234 9.25 -6.22 14.95
C VAL A 234 9.62 -7.33 15.93
N GLU A 235 10.73 -7.20 16.63
CA GLU A 235 11.20 -8.16 17.63
C GLU A 235 10.19 -8.36 18.77
N ASN A 236 9.60 -7.28 19.28
CA ASN A 236 8.57 -7.33 20.30
C ASN A 236 7.31 -8.04 19.83
N ILE A 237 6.88 -7.82 18.58
CA ILE A 237 5.69 -8.49 18.02
C ILE A 237 5.97 -9.97 17.76
N ILE A 238 7.13 -10.31 17.21
CA ILE A 238 7.55 -11.70 17.01
C ILE A 238 7.55 -12.46 18.34
N SER A 239 8.15 -11.87 19.37
CA SER A 239 8.24 -12.47 20.71
C SER A 239 6.87 -12.60 21.38
N SER A 240 6.12 -11.49 21.48
CA SER A 240 4.83 -11.46 22.20
C SER A 240 3.72 -12.28 21.53
N ALA A 241 3.71 -12.37 20.20
CA ALA A 241 2.76 -13.18 19.45
C ALA A 241 3.24 -14.62 19.19
N GLY A 242 4.45 -14.97 19.66
CA GLY A 242 5.01 -16.32 19.50
C GLY A 242 5.25 -16.74 18.05
N ILE A 243 5.59 -15.80 17.17
CA ILE A 243 5.77 -16.07 15.73
C ILE A 243 7.12 -16.75 15.54
N SER A 244 7.10 -18.03 15.17
CA SER A 244 8.29 -18.88 15.19
C SER A 244 8.91 -19.14 13.82
N SER A 245 8.24 -18.79 12.71
CA SER A 245 8.70 -19.04 11.36
C SER A 245 8.18 -18.01 10.35
N TRP A 246 8.88 -17.87 9.21
CA TRP A 246 8.40 -17.09 8.08
C TRP A 246 7.01 -17.54 7.63
N THR A 247 6.72 -18.85 7.57
CA THR A 247 5.39 -19.36 7.20
C THR A 247 4.29 -18.80 8.10
N GLN A 248 4.51 -18.74 9.42
CA GLN A 248 3.51 -18.15 10.34
C GLN A 248 3.38 -16.64 10.13
N ALA A 249 4.49 -15.92 9.95
CA ALA A 249 4.47 -14.50 9.66
C ALA A 249 3.76 -14.20 8.33
N HIS A 250 4.02 -14.99 7.29
CA HIS A 250 3.44 -14.87 5.96
C HIS A 250 1.92 -15.01 5.98
N GLU A 251 1.39 -16.00 6.69
CA GLU A 251 -0.05 -16.16 6.89
C GLU A 251 -0.68 -14.97 7.63
N ILE A 252 0.02 -14.40 8.62
CA ILE A 252 -0.43 -13.19 9.31
C ILE A 252 -0.43 -11.99 8.36
N LEU A 253 0.65 -11.77 7.60
CA LEU A 253 0.79 -10.66 6.66
C LEU A 253 -0.31 -10.68 5.58
N LYS A 254 -0.67 -11.88 5.10
CA LYS A 254 -1.75 -12.11 4.12
C LYS A 254 -3.14 -11.73 4.62
N THR A 255 -3.35 -11.66 5.94
CA THR A 255 -4.64 -11.22 6.50
C THR A 255 -4.93 -9.74 6.25
N ILE A 256 -3.88 -8.93 6.00
CA ILE A 256 -4.02 -7.51 5.63
C ILE A 256 -3.95 -7.36 4.11
N VAL A 257 -2.75 -7.29 3.54
CA VAL A 257 -2.49 -7.20 2.09
C VAL A 257 -1.06 -7.68 1.87
N TRP A 258 -0.88 -8.85 1.26
CA TRP A 258 0.45 -9.35 0.91
C TRP A 258 0.40 -10.15 -0.38
N VAL A 259 1.21 -9.76 -1.36
CA VAL A 259 1.32 -10.42 -2.66
C VAL A 259 2.67 -11.12 -2.74
N ASP A 260 2.65 -12.45 -2.77
CA ASP A 260 3.80 -13.33 -2.56
C ASP A 260 4.97 -12.95 -3.49
N PHE A 261 4.70 -12.91 -4.79
CA PHE A 261 5.71 -12.62 -5.81
C PHE A 261 6.19 -11.16 -5.82
N VAL A 262 5.51 -10.24 -5.12
CA VAL A 262 5.92 -8.83 -5.02
C VAL A 262 6.74 -8.59 -3.76
N HIS A 263 6.32 -9.16 -2.63
CA HIS A 263 6.83 -8.78 -1.32
C HIS A 263 7.78 -9.81 -0.68
N ASP A 264 7.66 -11.11 -0.98
CA ASP A 264 8.42 -12.17 -0.30
C ASP A 264 9.93 -11.97 -0.44
N ARG A 265 10.39 -11.55 -1.63
CA ARG A 265 11.81 -11.35 -1.96
C ARG A 265 12.55 -10.47 -0.95
N LEU A 266 11.87 -9.46 -0.40
CA LEU A 266 12.44 -8.56 0.61
C LEU A 266 11.89 -8.82 2.02
N GLY A 267 10.65 -9.29 2.12
CA GLY A 267 9.99 -9.56 3.40
C GLY A 267 10.57 -10.76 4.16
N GLU A 268 10.84 -11.87 3.48
CA GLU A 268 11.37 -13.08 4.14
C GLU A 268 12.76 -12.84 4.75
N PRO A 269 13.75 -12.27 4.02
CA PRO A 269 15.05 -11.94 4.60
C PRO A 269 14.96 -10.96 5.78
N ALA A 270 14.05 -9.97 5.70
CA ALA A 270 13.84 -9.00 6.77
C ALA A 270 13.30 -9.66 8.05
N PHE A 271 12.35 -10.59 7.91
CA PHE A 271 11.80 -11.36 9.02
C PHE A 271 12.88 -12.24 9.67
N GLU A 272 13.62 -13.01 8.88
CA GLU A 272 14.67 -13.90 9.39
C GLU A 272 15.79 -13.12 10.08
N ALA A 273 16.13 -11.92 9.58
CA ALA A 273 17.08 -11.03 10.25
C ALA A 273 16.57 -10.56 11.62
N ALA A 274 15.28 -10.23 11.75
CA ALA A 274 14.67 -9.86 13.05
C ALA A 274 14.70 -11.02 14.05
N LYS A 275 14.38 -12.24 13.59
CA LYS A 275 14.44 -13.44 14.41
C LYS A 275 15.86 -13.75 14.90
N LEU A 276 16.86 -13.56 14.05
CA LEU A 276 18.28 -13.74 14.41
C LEU A 276 18.73 -12.75 15.49
N ARG A 277 18.30 -11.48 15.41
CA ARG A 277 18.58 -10.45 16.42
C ARG A 277 17.96 -10.82 17.77
N LEU A 278 16.69 -11.21 17.77
CA LEU A 278 15.99 -11.68 18.98
C LEU A 278 16.70 -12.89 19.62
N GLY A 279 17.10 -13.87 18.82
CA GLY A 279 17.84 -15.04 19.31
C GLY A 279 19.23 -14.71 19.86
N THR A 280 19.86 -13.63 19.42
CA THR A 280 21.14 -13.13 19.94
C THR A 280 20.95 -12.40 21.27
N ALA A 281 19.93 -11.54 21.37
CA ALA A 281 19.59 -10.83 22.61
C ALA A 281 19.28 -11.80 23.76
N ASN A 282 18.43 -12.80 23.52
CA ASN A 282 18.06 -13.80 24.53
C ASN A 282 19.27 -14.62 25.03
N LYS A 283 20.27 -14.86 24.18
CA LYS A 283 21.50 -15.56 24.57
C LYS A 283 22.40 -14.70 25.47
N ILE A 284 22.45 -13.39 25.22
CA ILE A 284 23.22 -12.46 26.04
C ILE A 284 22.59 -12.35 27.43
N GLU A 285 21.26 -12.24 27.51
CA GLU A 285 20.52 -12.19 28.79
C GLU A 285 20.69 -13.48 29.61
N ALA A 286 20.75 -14.65 28.97
CA ALA A 286 20.95 -15.93 29.67
C ALA A 286 22.37 -16.15 30.22
N LEU A 287 23.34 -15.31 29.85
CA LEU A 287 24.74 -15.38 30.30
C LEU A 287 25.08 -14.39 31.42
N LEU A 288 24.13 -13.51 31.78
CA LEU A 288 24.22 -12.54 32.89
C LEU A 288 23.45 -13.06 34.11
#